data_AF-N9NK71-F1
#
_entry.id   AF-N9NK71-F1
#
_cell.length_a   1.000
_cell.length_b   1.000
_cell.length_c   1.000
_cell.angle_alpha   90.00
_cell.angle_beta   90.00
_cell.angle_gamma   90.00
#
_symmetry.space_group_name_H-M   'P 1'
#
loop_
_entity.id
_entity.type
_entity.pdbx_description
1 polymer ?
#
loop_
_entity_poly.entity_id
_entity_poly.type
_entity_poly.pdbx_seq_one_letter_code
_entity_poly.pdbx_strand_id
1 'polypeptide(L)'
;MSLDNLPVEWLSLPIEKVAEVKGGKRLPKGKTFSSEKTKHPYIRVTDMGNGSVDLSDLRYIDEETYQHISNYRGGPTCLNN
;
A
#
# COMPACT_ATOMS: atom_id res chain seq x y z
N MET A 1 -1.34 -22.17 14.61
CA MET A 1 -1.63 -21.36 15.81
C MET A 1 -3.10 -21.56 16.11
N SER A 2 -3.44 -22.18 17.23
CA SER A 2 -4.84 -22.30 17.64
C SER A 2 -5.33 -20.97 18.20
N LEU A 3 -6.62 -20.68 18.01
CA LEU A 3 -7.28 -19.44 18.46
C LEU A 3 -7.44 -19.39 20.00
N ASP A 4 -7.02 -20.45 20.69
CA ASP A 4 -7.31 -20.72 22.10
C ASP A 4 -6.57 -19.80 23.10
N ASN A 5 -5.73 -18.87 22.61
CA ASN A 5 -4.93 -17.96 23.43
C ASN A 5 -5.31 -16.47 23.28
N LEU A 6 -6.47 -16.17 22.70
CA LEU A 6 -6.96 -14.79 22.64
C LEU A 6 -7.74 -14.41 23.91
N PRO A 7 -7.64 -13.16 24.40
CA PRO A 7 -8.49 -12.68 25.48
C PRO A 7 -9.97 -12.86 25.12
N VAL A 8 -10.82 -13.18 26.11
CA VAL A 8 -12.26 -13.46 25.88
C VAL A 8 -13.01 -12.28 25.24
N GLU A 9 -12.50 -11.05 25.45
CA GLU A 9 -13.05 -9.80 24.92
C GLU A 9 -12.65 -9.54 23.44
N TRP A 10 -11.76 -10.34 22.86
CA TRP A 10 -11.26 -10.13 21.50
C TRP A 10 -12.06 -10.93 20.47
N LEU A 11 -12.52 -10.23 19.44
CA LEU A 11 -13.22 -10.84 18.33
C LEU A 11 -12.27 -11.11 17.16
N SER A 12 -12.22 -12.37 16.70
CA SER A 12 -11.52 -12.72 15.48
C SER A 12 -12.43 -12.49 14.27
N LEU A 13 -12.12 -11.48 13.46
CA LEU A 13 -12.86 -11.15 12.24
C LEU A 13 -11.96 -11.19 11.00
N PRO A 14 -12.50 -11.51 9.82
CA PRO A 14 -11.78 -11.31 8.57
C PRO A 14 -11.62 -9.80 8.28
N ILE A 15 -10.50 -9.42 7.64
CA ILE A 15 -10.13 -8.02 7.38
C ILE A 15 -11.23 -7.26 6.63
N GLU A 16 -11.95 -7.91 5.72
CA GLU A 16 -13.06 -7.32 4.95
C GLU A 16 -14.20 -6.73 5.81
N LYS A 17 -14.32 -7.16 7.08
CA LYS A 17 -15.35 -6.64 8.01
C LYS A 17 -14.94 -5.33 8.66
N VAL A 18 -13.65 -5.00 8.65
CA VAL A 18 -13.08 -3.83 9.35
C VAL A 18 -12.33 -2.88 8.42
N ALA A 19 -12.06 -3.28 7.18
CA ALA A 19 -11.35 -2.45 6.22
C ALA A 19 -11.72 -2.78 4.76
N GLU A 20 -11.67 -1.77 3.89
CA GLU A 20 -11.65 -1.96 2.45
C GLU A 20 -10.22 -2.29 2.00
N VAL A 21 -10.01 -3.49 1.48
CA VAL A 21 -8.70 -3.91 0.98
C VAL A 21 -8.52 -3.38 -0.45
N LYS A 22 -7.57 -2.46 -0.61
CA LYS A 22 -7.10 -2.01 -1.94
C LYS A 22 -5.84 -2.77 -2.33
N GLY A 23 -5.65 -2.99 -3.62
CA GLY A 23 -4.42 -3.61 -4.13
C GLY A 23 -3.17 -2.78 -3.82
N GLY A 24 -2.00 -3.42 -3.83
CA GLY A 24 -0.73 -2.72 -3.61
C GLY A 24 -0.41 -1.74 -4.73
N LYS A 25 0.07 -0.54 -4.37
CA LYS A 25 0.57 0.45 -5.33
C LYS A 25 1.88 -0.06 -5.94
N ARG A 26 1.95 -0.11 -7.27
CA ARG A 26 3.17 -0.43 -8.02
C ARG A 26 3.53 0.76 -8.91
N LEU A 27 4.82 1.06 -9.04
CA LEU A 27 5.27 2.06 -10.00
C LEU A 27 4.95 1.54 -11.41
N PRO A 28 4.28 2.33 -12.28
CA PRO A 28 3.91 1.90 -13.62
C PRO A 28 5.14 1.54 -14.45
N LYS A 29 5.00 0.57 -15.37
CA LYS A 29 6.09 0.15 -16.24
C LYS A 29 6.59 1.34 -17.06
N GLY A 30 7.90 1.58 -17.05
CA GLY A 30 8.55 2.68 -17.78
C GLY A 30 8.52 4.03 -17.05
N LYS A 31 7.88 4.14 -15.89
CA LYS A 31 8.03 5.30 -14.99
C LYS A 31 9.20 5.07 -14.04
N THR A 32 9.88 6.15 -13.67
CA THR A 32 10.99 6.15 -12.71
C THR A 32 10.69 7.12 -11.57
N PHE A 33 11.52 7.11 -10.53
CA PHE A 33 11.45 8.13 -9.50
C PHE A 33 11.88 9.48 -10.07
N SER A 34 11.31 10.54 -9.51
CA SER A 34 11.73 11.91 -9.79
C SER A 34 13.16 12.13 -9.27
N SER A 35 13.95 12.91 -10.01
CA SER A 35 15.27 13.37 -9.59
C SER A 35 15.21 14.44 -8.49
N GLU A 36 14.05 15.08 -8.32
CA GLU A 36 13.83 16.15 -7.35
C GLU A 36 12.72 15.78 -6.37
N LYS A 37 12.67 16.49 -5.23
CA LYS A 37 11.58 16.34 -4.27
C LYS A 37 10.30 16.92 -4.87
N THR A 38 9.25 16.11 -4.91
CA THR A 38 7.91 16.54 -5.33
C THR A 38 6.96 16.56 -4.14
N LYS A 39 5.69 16.96 -4.38
CA LYS A 39 4.62 16.85 -3.38
C LYS A 39 4.14 15.41 -3.16
N HIS A 40 4.68 14.44 -3.92
CA HIS A 40 4.20 13.07 -3.99
C HIS A 40 5.28 12.08 -3.52
N PRO A 41 5.42 11.89 -2.19
CA PRO A 41 6.31 10.87 -1.66
C PRO A 41 5.83 9.47 -2.03
N TYR A 42 6.77 8.57 -2.30
CA TYR A 42 6.52 7.17 -2.64
C TYR A 42 7.25 6.26 -1.65
N ILE A 43 6.49 5.64 -0.75
CA ILE A 43 7.01 4.73 0.27
C ILE A 43 7.22 3.34 -0.36
N ARG A 44 8.43 2.80 -0.20
CA ARG A 44 8.86 1.48 -0.69
C ARG A 44 9.01 0.50 0.48
N VAL A 45 9.06 -0.79 0.16
CA VAL A 45 9.36 -1.83 1.17
C VAL A 45 10.72 -1.60 1.83
N THR A 46 11.71 -1.08 1.09
CA THR A 46 13.04 -0.75 1.61
C THR A 46 13.02 0.38 2.63
N ASP A 47 11.97 1.21 2.61
CA ASP A 47 11.81 2.33 3.54
C ASP A 47 11.14 1.85 4.84
N MET A 48 10.66 0.60 4.91
CA MET A 48 9.96 0.06 6.08
C MET A 48 10.90 -0.81 6.93
N GLY A 49 10.97 -0.54 8.23
CA GLY A 49 11.79 -1.29 9.16
C GLY A 49 11.51 -0.92 10.62
N ASN A 50 11.74 -1.84 11.55
CA ASN A 50 11.58 -1.62 13.00
C ASN A 50 10.21 -1.05 13.41
N GLY A 51 9.13 -1.45 12.73
CA GLY A 51 7.78 -0.94 12.99
C GLY A 51 7.56 0.52 12.58
N SER A 52 8.46 1.10 11.80
CA SER A 52 8.39 2.48 11.33
C SER A 52 8.79 2.59 9.85
N VAL A 53 8.76 3.82 9.34
CA VAL A 53 9.23 4.20 8.00
C VAL A 53 10.47 5.09 8.14
N ASP A 54 11.56 4.71 7.49
CA ASP A 54 12.75 5.53 7.33
C ASP A 54 12.51 6.59 6.24
N LEU A 55 12.68 7.86 6.62
CA LEU A 55 12.44 9.01 5.75
C LEU A 55 13.73 9.56 5.12
N SER A 56 14.89 8.95 5.40
CA SER A 56 16.20 9.45 4.98
C SER A 56 16.45 9.35 3.46
N ASP A 57 16.00 8.27 2.81
CA ASP A 57 16.06 8.04 1.35
C ASP A 57 14.67 7.98 0.70
N LEU A 58 13.73 8.79 1.20
CA LEU A 58 12.38 8.80 0.65
C LEU A 58 12.40 9.21 -0.83
N ARG A 59 11.81 8.38 -1.69
CA ARG A 59 11.70 8.66 -3.13
C ARG A 59 10.42 9.41 -3.45
N TYR A 60 10.45 10.12 -4.57
CA TYR A 60 9.35 10.96 -5.03
C TYR A 60 8.96 10.57 -6.45
N ILE A 61 7.70 10.80 -6.80
CA ILE A 61 7.18 10.60 -8.15
C ILE A 61 6.64 11.92 -8.71
N ASP A 62 6.60 12.06 -10.02
CA ASP A 62 5.98 13.22 -10.66
C ASP A 62 4.45 13.21 -10.54
N GLU A 63 3.83 14.34 -10.85
CA GLU A 63 2.37 14.51 -10.84
C GLU A 63 1.69 13.51 -11.78
N GLU A 64 2.25 13.27 -12.97
CA GLU A 64 1.67 12.38 -13.97
C GLU A 64 1.57 10.94 -13.45
N THR A 65 2.66 10.44 -12.86
CA THR A 65 2.74 9.12 -12.23
C THR A 65 1.82 9.05 -11.02
N TYR A 66 1.76 10.09 -10.20
CA TYR A 66 0.85 10.18 -9.07
C TYR A 66 -0.62 10.05 -9.53
N GLN A 67 -1.04 10.81 -10.54
CA GLN A 67 -2.40 10.74 -11.09
C GLN A 67 -2.72 9.37 -11.69
N HIS A 68 -1.73 8.70 -12.28
CA HIS A 68 -1.90 7.36 -12.83
C HIS A 68 -2.13 6.30 -11.74
N ILE A 69 -1.45 6.41 -10.58
CA ILE A 69 -1.56 5.44 -9.49
C ILE A 69 -2.52 5.85 -8.37
N SER A 70 -2.97 7.10 -8.32
CA SER A 70 -3.94 7.61 -7.34
C SER A 70 -5.33 7.02 -7.59
N ASN A 71 -5.62 6.70 -8.84
CA ASN A 71 -6.90 6.19 -9.32
C ASN A 71 -6.94 4.66 -9.46
N TYR A 72 -6.23 3.90 -8.64
CA TYR A 72 -6.54 2.48 -8.45
C TYR A 72 -7.97 2.34 -7.86
N ARG A 73 -8.98 2.52 -8.71
CA ARG A 73 -10.41 2.22 -8.53
C ARG A 73 -10.68 0.95 -9.36
N GLY A 74 -11.08 -0.10 -8.67
CA GLY A 74 -11.37 -1.43 -9.19
C GLY A 74 -10.74 -2.45 -8.25
N GLY A 75 -11.46 -3.02 -7.28
CA GLY A 75 -12.77 -3.67 -7.46
C GLY A 75 -12.55 -4.99 -8.21
N PRO A 76 -13.11 -6.12 -7.76
CA PRO A 76 -12.61 -7.45 -8.08
C PRO A 76 -12.67 -7.69 -9.60
N THR A 77 -11.52 -7.74 -10.28
CA THR A 77 -11.43 -8.44 -11.56
C THR A 77 -11.30 -9.94 -11.29
N CYS A 78 -12.34 -10.49 -10.67
CA CYS A 78 -12.76 -11.87 -10.89
C CYS A 78 -13.83 -11.81 -11.99
N LEU A 79 -13.43 -11.51 -13.23
CA LEU A 79 -14.25 -11.83 -14.38
C LEU A 79 -13.88 -13.26 -14.79
N ASN A 80 -14.77 -14.17 -14.43
CA ASN A 80 -15.07 -15.48 -15.01
C ASN A 80 -13.91 -16.25 -15.70
N ASN A 81 -13.55 -17.38 -15.10
CA ASN A 81 -13.64 -18.68 -15.76
C ASN A 81 -13.81 -19.79 -14.71
#